data_AF-A0A624F7M9-F1
#
_entry.id   AF-A0A624F7M9-F1
#
_cell.length_a   1.000
_cell.length_b   1.000
_cell.length_c   1.000
_cell.angle_alpha   90.00
_cell.angle_beta   90.00
_cell.angle_gamma   90.00
#
_symmetry.space_group_name_H-M   'P 1'
#
loop_
_entity.id
_entity.type
_entity.pdbx_description
1 polymer ?
#
loop_
_entity_poly.entity_id
_entity_poly.type
_entity_poly.pdbx_seq_one_letter_code
_entity_poly.pdbx_strand_id
1 'polypeptide(L)' 'MKKAYYGDFGGQFLPESAMFALNELEGAFLKFSKDKLFKKELNELLKTYV' A
#
# COMPACT_ATOMS: atom_id res chain seq x y z
N MET A 1 -12.77 -11.98 -4.32
CA MET A 1 -11.44 -11.78 -4.92
C MET A 1 -11.58 -10.98 -6.21
N LYS A 2 -11.40 -9.66 -6.13
CA LYS A 2 -11.31 -8.65 -7.21
C LYS A 2 -10.63 -7.48 -6.46
N LYS A 3 -9.44 -6.94 -6.74
CA LYS A 3 -8.75 -6.62 -7.99
C LYS A 3 -7.24 -6.40 -7.66
N ALA A 4 -6.35 -7.34 -7.97
CA ALA A 4 -4.91 -7.03 -8.08
C ALA A 4 -4.56 -6.53 -9.51
N TYR A 5 -5.56 -6.50 -10.40
CA TYR A 5 -5.43 -6.20 -11.81
C TYR A 5 -6.15 -4.89 -12.16
N TYR A 6 -5.56 -4.16 -13.09
CA TYR A 6 -6.13 -3.04 -13.82
C TYR A 6 -6.33 -3.46 -15.28
N GLY A 7 -7.57 -3.86 -15.62
CA GLY A 7 -7.83 -4.51 -16.92
C GLY A 7 -7.09 -5.85 -17.00
N ASP A 8 -6.34 -6.04 -18.08
CA ASP A 8 -5.58 -7.26 -18.34
C ASP A 8 -4.21 -7.29 -17.65
N PHE A 9 -3.79 -6.18 -17.03
CA PHE A 9 -2.44 -6.01 -16.48
C PHE A 9 -2.45 -5.89 -14.95
N GLY A 10 -1.36 -6.30 -14.30
CA GLY A 10 -1.22 -6.30 -12.84
C GLY A 10 -1.17 -7.73 -12.31
N GLY A 11 -1.68 -7.94 -11.11
CA GLY A 11 -1.58 -9.22 -10.40
C GLY A 11 -0.35 -9.29 -9.49
N GLN A 12 -0.24 -10.41 -8.79
CA GLN A 12 0.87 -10.72 -7.89
C GLN A 12 1.45 -12.06 -8.35
N PHE A 13 2.58 -12.01 -9.08
CA PHE A 13 3.26 -13.19 -9.63
C PHE A 13 4.51 -13.52 -8.81
N LEU A 14 4.28 -14.05 -7.61
CA LEU A 14 5.33 -14.31 -6.62
C LEU A 14 5.10 -15.69 -6.00
N PRO A 15 6.12 -16.26 -5.31
CA PRO A 15 5.94 -17.46 -4.52
C PRO A 15 4.91 -17.29 -3.41
N GLU A 16 4.20 -18.38 -3.07
CA GLU A 16 3.20 -18.39 -1.99
C GLU A 16 3.78 -17.92 -0.64
N SER A 17 5.05 -18.25 -0.38
CA SER A 17 5.76 -17.82 0.84
C SER A 17 5.85 -16.30 1.00
N ALA A 18 5.76 -15.53 -0.09
CA ALA A 18 5.78 -14.07 -0.07
C ALA A 18 4.38 -13.43 0.01
N MET A 19 3.31 -14.20 -0.18
CA MET A 19 1.93 -13.67 -0.20
C MET A 19 1.53 -13.05 1.14
N PHE A 20 1.99 -13.63 2.25
CA PHE A 20 1.70 -13.11 3.59
C PHE A 20 2.20 -11.66 3.76
N ALA A 21 3.45 -11.40 3.35
CA ALA A 21 4.05 -10.07 3.45
C ALA A 21 3.32 -9.02 2.59
N LEU A 22 2.86 -9.40 1.40
CA LEU A 22 2.07 -8.48 0.57
C LEU A 22 0.70 -8.17 1.15
N ASN A 23 0.02 -9.18 1.72
CA ASN A 23 -1.27 -8.97 2.37
C ASN A 23 -1.13 -8.05 3.60
N GLU A 24 -0.06 -8.22 4.38
CA GLU A 24 0.27 -7.33 5.50
C GLU A 24 0.52 -5.89 5.03
N LEU A 25 1.32 -5.72 3.96
CA LEU A 25 1.60 -4.42 3.36
C LEU A 25 0.33 -3.73 2.85
N GLU A 26 -0.53 -4.46 2.12
CA GLU A 26 -1.80 -3.92 1.61
C GLU A 26 -2.71 -3.49 2.77
N GLY A 27 -2.82 -4.32 3.82
CA GLY A 27 -3.58 -3.99 5.02
C GLY A 27 -3.07 -2.73 5.72
N ALA A 28 -1.76 -2.62 5.91
CA ALA A 28 -1.12 -1.44 6.49
C ALA A 28 -1.38 -0.19 5.64
N PHE A 29 -1.20 -0.29 4.32
CA PHE A 29 -1.49 0.82 3.40
C PHE A 29 -2.96 1.25 3.46
N LEU A 30 -3.92 0.33 3.40
CA LEU A 30 -5.35 0.67 3.45
C LEU A 30 -5.74 1.35 4.77
N LYS A 31 -5.07 1.02 5.87
CA LYS A 31 -5.21 1.69 7.16
C LYS A 31 -4.61 3.10 7.12
N PHE A 32 -3.31 3.21 6.85
CA PHE A 32 -2.60 4.49 6.96
C PHE A 32 -2.92 5.49 5.85
N SER A 33 -3.32 5.03 4.66
CA SER A 33 -3.81 5.87 3.56
C SER A 33 -5.12 6.60 3.89
N LYS A 34 -5.79 6.27 5.00
CA LYS A 34 -6.98 6.96 5.52
C LYS A 34 -6.73 7.62 6.87
N ASP A 35 -5.59 7.36 7.50
CA ASP A 35 -5.23 7.92 8.79
C ASP A 35 -4.84 9.40 8.65
N LYS A 36 -5.47 10.26 9.44
CA LYS A 36 -5.25 11.72 9.38
C LYS A 36 -3.90 12.14 9.94
N LEU A 37 -3.42 11.46 10.99
CA LEU A 37 -2.13 11.78 11.62
C LEU A 37 -0.98 11.37 10.69
N PHE A 38 -1.08 10.18 10.09
CA PHE A 38 -0.11 9.71 9.11
C PHE A 38 0.00 10.66 7.91
N LYS A 39 -1.13 11.08 7.34
CA LYS A 39 -1.13 12.06 6.25
C LYS A 39 -0.53 13.42 6.64
N LYS A 40 -0.80 13.87 7.87
CA LYS A 40 -0.25 15.12 8.38
C LYS A 40 1.28 15.05 8.45
N GLU A 41 1.82 13.97 9.01
CA GLU A 41 3.26 13.75 9.09
C GLU A 41 3.89 13.65 7.70
N LEU A 42 3.30 12.84 6.79
CA LEU A 42 3.78 12.72 5.42
C LEU A 42 3.83 14.08 4.69
N ASN A 43 2.77 14.88 4.81
CA ASN A 43 2.73 16.20 4.18
C ASN A 43 3.77 17.17 4.77
N GLU A 44 4.04 17.09 6.07
CA GLU A 44 5.06 17.93 6.70
C GLU A 44 6.46 17.54 6.20
N LEU A 45 6.76 16.24 6.11
CA LEU A 45 8.03 15.75 5.57
C LEU A 45 8.21 16.19 4.10
N LEU A 46 7.18 16.05 3.26
CA LEU A 46 7.22 16.50 1.87
C LEU A 46 7.43 18.01 1.73
N LYS A 47 6.99 18.81 2.72
CA LYS A 47 7.16 20.26 2.70
C LYS A 47 8.54 20.72 3.21
N THR A 48 9.12 19.96 4.13
CA THR A 48 10.30 20.39 4.90
C THR A 48 11.60 19.72 4.48
N TYR A 49 11.53 18.60 3.76
CA TYR A 49 12.69 17.80 3.36
C TYR A 49 12.88 17.64 1.85
N VAL A 50 11.87 17.93 1.03
CA VAL A 50 11.92 17.90 -0.45
C VAL A 50 11.92 19.33 -0.98
#